data_AF-A0AB39I5Y7-F1
#
_entry.id   AF-A0AB39I5Y7-F1
#
_cell.length_a   1.000
_cell.length_b   1.000
_cell.length_c   1.000
_cell.angle_alpha   90.00
_cell.angle_beta   90.00
_cell.angle_gamma   90.00
#
_symmetry.space_group_name_H-M   'P 1'
#
loop_
_entity.id
_entity.type
_entity.pdbx_description
1 polymer ?
#
loop_
_entity_poly.entity_id
_entity_poly.type
_entity_poly.pdbx_seq_one_letter_code
_entity_poly.pdbx_strand_id
1 'polypeptide(L)' 'MAYHDQSHLKDREIKSRYDEETYEALKAVARLHKLQLAVFVRMCVEEKLESIIESDVTDKSQMA' A
#
# COMPACT_ATOMS: atom_id res chain seq x y z
N MET A 1 16.45 -1.59 -17.89
CA MET A 1 16.19 -0.32 -17.18
C MET A 1 17.03 -0.31 -15.93
N ALA A 2 17.86 0.72 -15.74
CA ALA A 2 18.87 0.76 -14.70
C ALA A 2 18.23 1.02 -13.32
N TYR A 3 18.20 0.00 -12.46
CA TYR A 3 17.85 0.11 -11.03
C TYR A 3 18.97 0.79 -10.19
N HIS A 4 19.90 1.51 -10.84
CA HIS A 4 21.08 2.11 -10.20
C HIS A 4 20.95 3.61 -9.90
N ASP A 5 19.91 4.27 -10.42
CA ASP A 5 19.70 5.68 -10.15
C ASP A 5 18.89 5.85 -8.86
N GLN A 6 19.51 6.06 -7.71
CA GLN A 6 18.77 6.28 -6.45
C GLN A 6 18.00 7.62 -6.41
N SER A 7 18.11 8.49 -7.43
CA SER A 7 17.43 9.79 -7.45
C SER A 7 15.90 9.72 -7.57
N HIS A 8 15.34 8.56 -7.94
CA HIS A 8 13.88 8.33 -7.92
C HIS A 8 13.34 7.98 -6.53
N LEU A 9 14.19 7.56 -5.59
CA LEU A 9 13.83 7.32 -4.19
C LEU A 9 13.75 8.64 -3.45
N LYS A 10 12.73 9.43 -3.76
CA LYS A 10 12.36 10.59 -2.95
C LYS A 10 11.56 10.08 -1.76
N ASP A 11 11.93 10.49 -0.56
CA ASP A 11 11.05 10.35 0.61
C ASP A 11 9.73 11.06 0.29
N ARG A 12 8.70 10.27 -0.04
CA ARG A 12 7.35 10.78 -0.32
C ARG A 12 6.49 10.49 0.90
N GLU A 13 6.17 11.54 1.65
CA GLU A 13 5.21 11.45 2.74
C GLU A 13 3.79 11.64 2.22
N ILE A 14 2.89 10.70 2.52
CA ILE A 14 1.46 10.81 2.25
C ILE A 14 0.74 10.86 3.60
N LYS A 15 -0.01 11.93 3.83
CA LYS A 15 -0.85 12.09 5.03
C LYS A 15 -2.22 11.50 4.74
N SER A 16 -2.65 10.56 5.58
CA SER A 16 -3.97 9.94 5.50
C SER A 16 -4.77 10.26 6.75
N ARG A 17 -6.10 10.35 6.61
CA ARG A 17 -7.04 10.57 7.72
C ARG A 17 -7.86 9.30 7.91
N TYR A 18 -8.02 8.92 9.17
CA TYR A 18 -8.80 7.77 9.59
C TYR A 18 -9.78 8.22 10.68
N ASP A 19 -10.94 7.60 10.73
CA ASP A 19 -11.73 7.64 11.95
C ASP A 19 -11.03 6.87 13.09
N GLU A 20 -11.49 7.09 14.31
CA GLU A 20 -10.87 6.54 15.51
C GLU A 20 -10.89 5.01 15.52
N GLU A 21 -12.02 4.40 15.13
CA GLU A 21 -12.20 2.95 15.12
C GLU A 21 -11.23 2.28 14.15
N THR A 22 -11.13 2.82 12.94
CA THR A 22 -10.20 2.35 11.91
C THR A 22 -8.75 2.51 12.38
N TYR A 23 -8.41 3.65 12.97
CA TYR A 23 -7.04 3.89 13.44
C TYR A 23 -6.63 2.94 14.59
N GLU A 24 -7.55 2.63 15.51
CA GLU A 24 -7.33 1.64 16.56
C GLU A 24 -7.18 0.22 16.00
N ALA A 25 -8.00 -0.17 15.02
CA ALA A 25 -7.87 -1.46 14.35
C ALA A 25 -6.49 -1.61 13.68
N LEU A 26 -6.04 -0.59 12.95
CA LEU A 26 -4.71 -0.57 12.33
C LEU A 26 -3.60 -0.74 13.39
N LYS A 27 -3.68 -0.01 14.51
CA LYS A 27 -2.71 -0.11 15.61
C LYS A 27 -2.71 -1.50 16.23
N ALA A 28 -3.87 -2.10 16.47
CA ALA A 28 -4.00 -3.42 17.07
C ALA A 28 -3.36 -4.50 16.19
N VAL A 29 -3.66 -4.50 14.89
CA VAL A 29 -3.11 -5.48 13.94
C VAL A 29 -1.61 -5.29 13.76
N ALA A 30 -1.13 -4.05 13.60
CA ALA A 30 0.30 -3.77 13.51
C ALA A 30 1.06 -4.30 14.74
N ARG A 31 0.51 -4.10 15.95
CA ARG A 31 1.09 -4.64 17.20
C ARG A 31 1.08 -6.16 17.24
N LEU A 32 -0.03 -6.80 16.84
CA LEU A 32 -0.15 -8.26 16.81
C LEU A 32 0.95 -8.91 15.95
N HIS A 33 1.24 -8.30 14.81
CA HIS A 33 2.28 -8.77 13.89
C HIS A 33 3.68 -8.20 14.16
N LYS A 34 3.86 -7.43 15.26
CA LYS A 34 5.13 -6.78 15.63
C LYS A 34 5.69 -5.88 14.51
N LEU A 35 4.80 -5.19 13.79
CA LEU A 35 5.14 -4.27 12.72
C LEU A 35 5.04 -2.81 13.19
N GLN A 36 5.83 -1.94 12.56
CA GLN A 36 5.59 -0.50 12.65
C GLN A 36 4.30 -0.17 11.92
N LEU A 37 3.50 0.75 12.46
CA LEU A 37 2.20 1.12 11.88
C LEU A 37 2.33 1.56 10.42
N ALA A 38 3.32 2.39 10.09
CA ALA A 38 3.58 2.85 8.73
C ALA A 38 3.93 1.70 7.77
N VAL A 39 4.66 0.69 8.25
CA VAL A 39 4.99 -0.51 7.47
C VAL A 39 3.75 -1.32 7.18
N PHE A 40 2.89 -1.54 8.20
CA PHE A 40 1.64 -2.27 8.02
C PHE A 40 0.70 -1.56 7.03
N VAL A 41 0.50 -0.25 7.18
CA VAL A 41 -0.33 0.54 6.27
C VAL A 41 0.22 0.48 4.84
N ARG A 42 1.54 0.56 4.65
CA ARG A 42 2.16 0.40 3.33
C ARG A 42 1.82 -0.95 2.69
N MET A 43 1.94 -2.05 3.45
CA MET A 43 1.60 -3.38 2.95
C MET A 43 0.14 -3.47 2.48
N CYS A 44 -0.80 -2.95 3.26
CA CYS A 44 -2.21 -2.93 2.87
C CYS A 44 -2.47 -2.12 1.59
N VAL A 45 -1.75 -1.01 1.40
CA VAL A 45 -1.86 -0.17 0.19
C VAL A 45 -1.27 -0.91 -1.02
N GLU A 46 -0.09 -1.51 -0.87
CA GLU A 46 0.58 -2.28 -1.94
C GLU A 46 -0.31 -3.44 -2.42
N GLU A 47 -0.84 -4.25 -1.50
CA GLU A 47 -1.74 -5.36 -1.82
C GLU A 47 -3.00 -4.88 -2.56
N LYS A 48 -3.60 -3.76 -2.12
CA LYS A 48 -4.80 -3.24 -2.78
C LYS A 48 -4.50 -2.70 -4.17
N LEU A 49 -3.35 -2.05 -4.37
CA LEU A 49 -2.93 -1.55 -5.68
C LEU A 49 -2.68 -2.70 -6.65
N GLU A 50 -2.01 -3.77 -6.21
CA GLU A 50 -1.80 -4.98 -7.01
C GLU A 50 -3.15 -5.58 -7.46
N SER A 51 -4.08 -5.77 -6.54
CA SER A 51 -5.43 -6.28 -6.84
C SER A 51 -6.19 -5.40 -7.86
N ILE A 52 -6.07 -4.07 -7.78
CA ILE A 52 -6.70 -3.15 -8.74
C ILE A 52 -6.06 -3.30 -10.12
N ILE A 53 -4.73 -3.35 -10.19
CA ILE A 53 -3.99 -3.51 -11.44
C ILE A 53 -4.34 -4.83 -12.13
N GLU A 54 -4.39 -5.93 -11.37
CA GLU A 54 -4.77 -7.25 -11.89
C GLU A 54 -6.21 -7.26 -12.45
N SER A 55 -7.14 -6.59 -11.77
CA SER A 55 -8.52 -6.46 -12.23
C SER A 55 -8.60 -5.69 -13.55
N ASP A 56 -7.92 -4.54 -13.63
CA ASP A 56 -7.89 -3.70 -14.84
C ASP A 56 -7.27 -4.42 -16.05
N VAL A 57 -6.21 -5.21 -15.84
CA VAL A 57 -5.57 -6.00 -16.90
C VAL A 57 -6.49 -7.12 -17.39
N THR A 58 -7.20 -7.77 -16.46
CA THR A 58 -8.18 -8.82 -16.77
C THR A 58 -9.33 -8.26 -17.59
N ASP A 59 -9.88 -7.12 -17.19
CA ASP A 59 -11.00 -6.47 -17.90
C ASP A 59 -10.60 -6.03 -19.32
N LYS A 60 -9.38 -5.51 -19.49
CA LYS A 60 -8.86 -5.16 -20.84
C LYS A 60 -8.59 -6.37 -21.72
N SER A 61 -8.22 -7.51 -21.13
CA SER A 61 -7.98 -8.75 -21.88
C SER A 61 -9.27 -9.45 -22.30
N GLN A 62 -10.40 -9.18 -21.64
CA GLN A 62 -11.72 -9.72 -22.02
C GLN A 62 -12.45 -8.87 -23.07
N MET A 63 -12.02 -7.61 -23.29
CA MET A 63 -12.58 -6.72 -24.32
C MET A 63 -11.79 -6.70 -25.63
N ALA A 64 -10.72 -7.50 -25.75
CA ALA A 64 -9.89 -7.64 -26.96
C ALA A 64 -10.11 -9.01 -27.61
#